data_AF-A0A4Q0IXY0-F1
#
_entry.id   AF-A0A4Q0IXY0-F1
#
_cell.length_a   1.000
_cell.length_b   1.000
_cell.length_c   1.000
_cell.angle_alpha   90.00
_cell.angle_beta   90.00
_cell.angle_gamma   90.00
#
_symmetry.space_group_name_H-M   'P 1'
#
loop_
_entity.id
_entity.type
_entity.pdbx_description
1 polymer ?
#
loop_
_entity_poly.entity_id
_entity_poly.type
_entity_poly.pdbx_seq_one_letter_code
_entity_poly.pdbx_strand_id
1 'polypeptide(L)'
;MKKIITFGQHSAELHADEHRAALYMDEKSLPVELADVLNEAGDIHVHNVQKTDDGFGVIGITHDLLASDLLAEVCDSITRVYDTDTTVSNARP
;
A
#
# COMPACT_ATOMS: atom_id res chain seq x y z
N MET A 1 -4.83 9.00 -8.15
CA MET A 1 -4.59 7.71 -8.85
C MET A 1 -5.22 6.59 -8.02
N LYS A 2 -5.88 5.62 -8.66
CA LYS A 2 -6.35 4.40 -8.00
C LYS A 2 -5.81 3.16 -8.72
N LYS A 3 -5.10 2.30 -7.99
CA LYS A 3 -4.48 1.07 -8.53
C LYS A 3 -4.86 -0.14 -7.68
N ILE A 4 -4.95 -1.29 -8.33
CA ILE A 4 -5.09 -2.59 -7.67
C ILE A 4 -3.75 -3.31 -7.85
N ILE A 5 -3.15 -3.72 -6.74
CA ILE A 5 -1.89 -4.44 -6.66
C ILE A 5 -2.21 -5.87 -6.21
N THR A 6 -1.94 -6.86 -7.04
CA THR A 6 -2.13 -8.28 -6.72
C THR A 6 -0.80 -8.95 -6.45
N PHE A 7 -0.71 -9.76 -5.40
CA PHE A 7 0.53 -10.38 -4.92
C PHE A 7 0.19 -11.68 -4.18
N GLY A 8 0.78 -12.81 -4.58
CA GLY A 8 0.40 -14.12 -4.05
C GLY A 8 -1.12 -14.39 -4.16
N GLN A 9 -1.77 -14.65 -3.02
CA GLN A 9 -3.24 -14.82 -2.91
C GLN A 9 -3.97 -13.56 -2.42
N HIS A 10 -3.25 -12.45 -2.30
CA HIS A 10 -3.70 -11.20 -1.70
C HIS A 10 -3.78 -10.10 -2.75
N SER A 11 -4.47 -9.04 -2.37
CA SER A 11 -4.63 -7.84 -3.16
C SER A 11 -4.68 -6.61 -2.26
N ALA A 12 -4.20 -5.49 -2.81
CA ALA A 12 -4.28 -4.20 -2.16
C ALA A 12 -4.77 -3.14 -3.14
N GLU A 13 -5.56 -2.19 -2.65
CA GLU A 13 -5.92 -1.00 -3.40
C GLU A 13 -5.08 0.18 -2.92
N LEU A 14 -4.28 0.76 -3.83
CA LEU A 14 -3.56 2.00 -3.60
C LEU A 14 -4.41 3.17 -4.12
N HIS A 15 -4.83 4.03 -3.20
CA HIS A 15 -5.52 5.28 -3.47
C HIS A 15 -4.55 6.41 -3.16
N ALA A 16 -4.02 7.08 -4.18
CA ALA A 16 -3.01 8.12 -4.00
C ALA A 16 -3.47 9.45 -4.60
N ASP A 17 -3.40 10.51 -3.81
CA ASP A 17 -3.51 11.91 -4.21
C ASP A 17 -2.10 12.53 -4.26
N GLU A 18 -2.00 13.85 -4.40
CA GLU A 18 -0.72 14.56 -4.63
C GLU A 18 0.31 14.33 -3.51
N HIS A 19 -0.12 14.33 -2.24
CA HIS A 19 0.76 14.18 -1.07
C HIS A 19 0.32 13.10 -0.07
N ARG A 20 -0.76 12.39 -0.39
CA ARG A 20 -1.40 11.46 0.54
C ARG A 20 -1.76 10.20 -0.21
N ALA A 21 -1.57 9.08 0.45
CA ALA A 21 -2.04 7.81 -0.06
C ALA A 21 -2.67 6.97 1.05
N ALA A 22 -3.56 6.07 0.64
CA ALA A 22 -4.13 5.04 1.47
C ALA A 22 -3.96 3.70 0.75
N LEU A 23 -3.40 2.73 1.46
CA LEU A 23 -3.27 1.36 1.00
C LEU A 23 -4.28 0.50 1.75
N TYR A 24 -5.27 -0.03 1.03
CA TYR A 24 -6.29 -0.93 1.57
C TYR A 24 -5.90 -2.36 1.25
N MET A 25 -5.72 -3.18 2.28
CA MET A 25 -5.34 -4.58 2.16
C MET A 25 -6.60 -5.46 2.18
N ASP A 26 -6.68 -6.48 1.34
CA ASP A 26 -7.75 -7.49 1.39
C ASP A 26 -7.57 -8.51 2.52
N GLU A 27 -6.56 -8.32 3.36
CA GLU A 27 -6.30 -9.14 4.53
C GLU A 27 -7.03 -8.62 5.78
N LYS A 28 -7.62 -9.53 6.57
CA LYS A 28 -8.34 -9.19 7.81
C LYS A 28 -7.43 -9.00 9.03
N SER A 29 -6.21 -8.53 8.80
CA SER A 29 -5.17 -8.30 9.81
C SER A 29 -4.72 -6.84 9.77
N LEU A 30 -4.00 -6.40 10.81
CA LEU A 30 -3.33 -5.10 10.77
C LEU A 30 -2.02 -5.31 10.01
N PRO A 31 -1.77 -4.58 8.91
CA PRO A 31 -0.58 -4.75 8.09
C PRO A 31 0.61 -4.00 8.70
N VAL A 32 0.97 -4.31 9.95
CA VAL A 32 1.99 -3.58 10.72
C VAL A 32 3.38 -3.75 10.11
N GLU A 33 3.74 -4.97 9.70
CA GLU A 33 5.04 -5.22 9.08
C GLU A 33 5.21 -4.47 7.76
N LEU A 34 4.15 -4.42 6.94
CA LEU A 34 4.15 -3.64 5.71
C LEU A 34 4.25 -2.13 5.99
N ALA A 35 3.56 -1.65 7.02
CA ALA A 35 3.66 -0.25 7.44
C ALA A 35 5.07 0.12 7.90
N ASP A 36 5.74 -0.76 8.65
CA ASP A 36 7.11 -0.54 9.11
C ASP A 36 8.07 -0.45 7.91
N VAL A 37 8.00 -1.40 6.97
CA VAL A 37 8.84 -1.40 5.76
C VAL A 37 8.58 -0.17 4.88
N LEU A 38 7.33 0.24 4.71
CA LEU A 38 6.99 1.46 3.98
C LEU A 38 7.58 2.71 4.63
N ASN A 39 7.61 2.76 5.96
CA ASN A 39 8.15 3.90 6.70
C ASN A 39 9.69 3.90 6.75
N GLU A 40 10.36 2.82 6.36
CA GLU A 40 11.80 2.79 6.09
C GLU A 40 12.18 3.50 4.78
N ALA A 41 11.24 3.59 3.83
CA ALA A 41 11.44 4.34 2.62
C ALA A 41 11.45 5.84 2.95
N GLY A 42 12.61 6.48 2.83
CA GLY A 42 12.84 7.84 3.36
C GLY A 42 11.88 8.93 2.88
N ASP A 43 11.21 8.73 1.74
CA ASP A 43 10.27 9.67 1.12
C ASP A 43 8.78 9.33 1.41
N ILE A 44 8.54 8.29 2.21
CA ILE A 44 7.21 7.82 2.65
C ILE A 44 7.13 7.96 4.16
N HIS A 45 6.04 8.57 4.63
CA HIS A 45 5.72 8.62 6.04
C HIS A 45 4.39 7.94 6.33
N VAL A 46 4.44 6.83 7.06
CA VAL A 46 3.24 6.14 7.55
C VAL A 46 2.75 6.85 8.81
N HIS A 47 1.52 7.37 8.75
CA HIS A 47 0.93 8.13 9.85
C HIS A 47 -0.27 7.44 10.49
N ASN A 48 -0.80 6.37 9.89
CA ASN A 48 -1.89 5.57 10.46
C ASN A 48 -1.86 4.13 9.97
N VAL A 49 -2.15 3.18 10.85
CA VAL A 49 -2.39 1.76 10.53
C VAL A 49 -3.63 1.33 11.30
N GLN A 50 -4.69 0.99 10.58
CA GLN A 50 -5.99 0.70 11.20
C GLN A 50 -6.72 -0.43 10.48
N LYS A 51 -7.82 -0.91 11.05
CA LYS A 51 -8.76 -1.80 10.38
C LYS A 51 -10.01 -1.03 9.98
N THR A 52 -10.62 -1.40 8.86
CA THR A 52 -11.99 -0.99 8.52
C THR A 52 -13.00 -1.72 9.43
N ASP A 53 -14.25 -1.28 9.40
CA ASP A 53 -15.36 -1.93 10.13
C ASP A 53 -15.54 -3.41 9.71
N ASP A 54 -15.23 -3.72 8.45
CA ASP A 54 -15.25 -5.08 7.89
C ASP A 54 -14.02 -5.94 8.26
N GLY A 55 -13.07 -5.34 8.98
CA GLY A 55 -11.87 -5.98 9.52
C GLY A 55 -10.64 -5.95 8.61
N PHE A 56 -10.73 -5.31 7.43
CA PHE A 56 -9.64 -5.20 6.46
C PHE A 56 -8.58 -4.17 6.88
N GLY A 57 -7.31 -4.45 6.60
CA GLY A 57 -6.20 -3.55 6.93
C GLY A 57 -6.16 -2.29 6.07
N VAL A 58 -5.81 -1.14 6.67
CA VAL A 58 -5.59 0.14 5.95
C VAL A 58 -4.35 0.83 6.49
N ILE A 59 -3.48 1.28 5.59
CA ILE A 59 -2.29 2.09 5.88
C ILE A 59 -2.50 3.49 5.31
N GLY A 60 -2.37 4.52 6.14
CA GLY A 60 -2.37 5.93 5.75
C GLY A 60 -0.95 6.46 5.60
N ILE A 61 -0.67 7.07 4.45
CA ILE A 61 0.65 7.48 4.00
C ILE A 61 0.63 8.97 3.63
N THR A 62 1.68 9.69 4.01
CA THR A 62 2.08 10.99 3.43
C THR A 62 3.35 10.78 2.61
N HIS A 63 3.48 11.41 1.45
CA HIS A 63 4.65 11.29 0.60
C HIS A 63 4.86 12.56 -0.23
N ASP A 64 6.09 12.74 -0.72
CA ASP A 64 6.45 13.78 -1.71
C ASP A 64 6.83 13.17 -3.08
N LEU A 65 6.56 11.87 -3.25
CA LEU A 65 6.85 11.10 -4.46
C LEU A 65 5.85 11.36 -5.59
N LEU A 66 6.32 11.23 -6.84
CA LEU A 66 5.45 11.09 -8.00
C LEU A 66 4.62 9.81 -7.89
N ALA A 67 3.43 9.79 -8.49
CA ALA A 67 2.54 8.63 -8.43
C ALA A 67 3.17 7.32 -8.94
N SER A 68 4.09 7.38 -9.92
CA SER A 68 4.84 6.22 -10.40
C SER A 68 5.83 5.70 -9.37
N ASP A 69 6.51 6.60 -8.67
CA ASP A 69 7.59 6.26 -7.73
C ASP A 69 6.99 5.76 -6.43
N LEU A 70 5.90 6.38 -5.96
CA LEU A 70 5.08 5.86 -4.87
C LEU A 70 4.60 4.43 -5.16
N LEU A 71 4.08 4.20 -6.37
CA LEU A 71 3.60 2.87 -6.75
C LEU A 71 4.74 1.85 -6.75
N ALA A 72 5.92 2.23 -7.26
CA ALA A 72 7.10 1.37 -7.25
C ALA A 72 7.52 1.01 -5.82
N GLU A 73 7.64 2.00 -4.94
CA GLU A 73 8.03 1.79 -3.55
C GLU A 73 7.03 0.91 -2.78
N VAL A 74 5.73 1.10 -3.03
CA VAL A 74 4.68 0.24 -2.46
C VAL A 74 4.82 -1.20 -2.98
N CYS A 75 5.07 -1.38 -4.28
CA CYS A 75 5.25 -2.72 -4.86
C CYS A 75 6.51 -3.42 -4.33
N ASP A 76 7.61 -2.68 -4.17
CA ASP A 76 8.87 -3.19 -3.63
C ASP A 76 8.71 -3.57 -2.15
N SER A 77 8.02 -2.74 -1.37
CA SER A 77 7.69 -3.03 0.03
C SER A 77 6.82 -4.28 0.18
N ILE A 78 5.80 -4.43 -0.66
CA ILE A 78 4.95 -5.65 -0.70
C ILE A 78 5.79 -6.87 -1.06
N THR A 79 6.65 -6.76 -2.07
CA THR A 79 7.53 -7.86 -2.51
C THR A 79 8.46 -8.31 -1.38
N ARG A 80 9.02 -7.35 -0.62
CA ARG A 80 9.89 -7.64 0.54
C ARG A 80 9.17 -8.35 1.69
N VAL A 81 7.94 -7.95 2.00
CA VAL A 81 7.18 -8.50 3.14
C VAL A 81 6.54 -9.85 2.81
N TYR A 82 5.96 -9.97 1.61
CA TYR A 82 5.19 -11.15 1.22
C TYR A 82 6.02 -12.16 0.40
N ASP A 83 7.30 -11.86 0.12
CA ASP A 83 8.22 -12.70 -0.66
C ASP A 83 7.58 -13.17 -1.99
N THR A 84 6.94 -12.24 -2.69
CA THR A 84 6.16 -12.55 -3.90
C THR A 84 6.12 -11.37 -4.86
N ASP A 85 6.08 -11.67 -6.16
CA ASP A 85 5.98 -10.65 -7.20
C ASP A 85 4.63 -9.92 -7.14
N THR A 86 4.66 -8.64 -7.51
CA THR A 86 3.46 -7.80 -7.60
C THR A 86 3.02 -7.62 -9.05
N THR A 87 1.71 -7.53 -9.25
CA THR A 87 1.09 -7.18 -10.54
C THR A 87 0.14 -6.01 -10.34
N VAL A 88 0.24 -5.00 -11.21
CA VAL A 88 -0.54 -3.77 -11.07
C VAL A 88 -1.58 -3.66 -12.17
N SER A 89 -2.81 -3.33 -11.79
CA SER A 89 -3.89 -2.99 -12.71
C SER A 89 -4.57 -1.68 -12.33
N ASN A 90 -5.28 -1.07 -13.27
CA ASN A 90 -6.10 0.10 -12.99
C ASN A 90 -7.36 -0.33 -12.24
N ALA A 91 -7.68 0.35 -11.13
CA ALA A 91 -9.01 0.21 -10.56
C ALA A 91 -10.03 0.73 -11.58
N ARG A 92 -11.05 -0.08 -11.92
CA ARG A 92 -12.10 0.35 -12.83
C ARG A 92 -12.97 1.43 -12.15
N PRO A 93 -13.42 2.47 -12.88
CA PRO A 93 -14.34 3.48 -12.35
C PRO A 93 -15.66 2.90 -11.86
#